data_AF-A0A543IWM8-F1
#
_entry.id   AF-A0A543IWM8-F1
#
_cell.length_a   1.000
_cell.length_b   1.000
_cell.length_c   1.000
_cell.angle_alpha   90.00
_cell.angle_beta   90.00
_cell.angle_gamma   90.00
#
_symmetry.space_group_name_H-M   'P 1'
#
loop_
_entity.id
_entity.type
_entity.pdbx_description
1 polymer ?
#
loop_
_entity_poly.entity_id
_entity_poly.type
_entity_poly.pdbx_seq_one_letter_code
_entity_poly.pdbx_strand_id
1 'polypeptide(L)'
;MLRVDNPQVDVRLVHLGDDIDGLAKELDEIAASRPQGAVSAVVAPLVTGPHPKVYRMVREAIAASGTQVMINPPLGPHPLIAEVMHIRLADAGLARADRVRLFNIASPVDGIIVLTAGGPEAVRAADTTAVLLAARLAIPVVAASVDDGPGPRDAAERLHKIGASRLAIAPCIIGPEADPAEVRAAAESIGAGCAQPIGAHTSLARLIIEAYGNTLYELE
;
A
#
# COMPACT_ATOMS: atom_id res chain seq x y z
N MET A 1 12.82 12.12 -6.34
CA MET A 1 12.27 11.68 -7.63
C MET A 1 11.20 12.65 -8.08
N LEU A 2 10.04 12.76 -7.42
CA LEU A 2 8.96 13.65 -7.87
C LEU A 2 9.39 15.11 -8.15
N ARG A 3 10.12 15.77 -7.23
CA ARG A 3 10.68 17.12 -7.44
C ARG A 3 11.79 17.19 -8.52
N VAL A 4 12.51 16.08 -8.72
CA VAL A 4 13.57 16.01 -9.74
C VAL A 4 12.95 15.91 -11.13
N ASP A 5 11.90 15.10 -11.27
CA ASP A 5 11.20 14.87 -12.52
C ASP A 5 10.22 16.02 -12.85
N ASN A 6 9.79 16.77 -11.83
CA ASN A 6 8.88 17.91 -11.95
C ASN A 6 9.39 19.11 -11.12
N PRO A 7 10.43 19.83 -11.59
CA PRO A 7 11.07 20.90 -10.82
C PRO A 7 10.15 22.09 -10.53
N GLN A 8 9.11 22.28 -11.34
CA GLN A 8 8.07 23.30 -11.13
C GLN A 8 7.05 22.96 -10.03
N VAL A 9 7.05 21.72 -9.52
CA VAL A 9 6.08 21.28 -8.51
C VAL A 9 6.67 21.49 -7.12
N ASP A 10 6.00 22.30 -6.29
CA ASP A 10 6.27 22.38 -4.86
C ASP A 10 5.74 21.11 -4.18
N VAL A 11 6.64 20.37 -3.52
CA VAL A 11 6.33 19.08 -2.88
C VAL A 11 6.49 19.23 -1.38
N ARG A 12 5.38 19.10 -0.67
CA ARG A 12 5.35 19.12 0.80
C ARG A 12 4.99 17.75 1.34
N LEU A 13 5.68 17.34 2.41
CA LEU A 13 5.41 16.09 3.12
C LEU A 13 4.70 16.43 4.43
N VAL A 14 3.55 15.82 4.66
CA VAL A 14 2.76 16.00 5.87
C VAL A 14 2.50 14.65 6.52
N HIS A 15 2.68 14.58 7.83
CA HIS A 15 2.34 13.41 8.61
C HIS A 15 0.94 13.56 9.21
N LEU A 16 0.04 12.65 8.85
CA LEU A 16 -1.28 12.50 9.48
C LEU A 16 -1.07 11.62 10.72
N GLY A 17 -0.81 12.23 11.87
CA GLY A 17 -0.74 11.52 13.15
C GLY A 17 -2.15 11.11 13.61
N ASP A 18 -2.55 11.58 14.79
CA ASP A 18 -3.91 11.38 15.31
C ASP A 18 -4.84 12.59 15.07
N ASP A 19 -4.32 13.67 14.50
CA ASP A 19 -5.07 14.89 14.20
C ASP A 19 -4.93 15.32 12.72
N ILE A 20 -5.65 16.39 12.37
CA ILE A 20 -5.69 16.99 11.03
C ILE A 20 -4.91 18.32 10.96
N ASP A 21 -4.41 18.82 12.08
CA ASP A 21 -3.96 20.21 12.22
C ASP A 21 -2.74 20.47 11.34
N GLY A 22 -1.82 19.50 11.27
CA GLY A 22 -0.65 19.57 10.39
C GLY A 22 -1.03 19.71 8.91
N LEU A 23 -2.02 18.95 8.44
CA LEU A 23 -2.47 19.03 7.05
C LEU A 23 -3.30 20.28 6.78
N ALA A 24 -4.21 20.64 7.68
CA ALA A 24 -5.03 21.85 7.53
C ALA A 24 -4.15 23.11 7.45
N LYS A 25 -3.16 23.23 8.34
CA LYS A 25 -2.21 24.36 8.34
C LYS A 25 -1.42 24.46 7.03
N GLU A 26 -0.91 23.34 6.52
CA GLU A 26 -0.16 23.33 5.26
C GLU A 26 -1.05 23.72 4.06
N LEU A 27 -2.32 23.28 4.06
CA LEU A 27 -3.28 23.68 3.04
C LEU A 27 -3.59 25.18 3.10
N ASP A 28 -3.77 25.76 4.29
CA ASP A 28 -3.97 27.21 4.48
C ASP A 28 -2.78 28.02 3.95
N GLU A 29 -1.56 27.58 4.25
CA GLU A 29 -0.33 28.22 3.75
C GLU A 29 -0.23 28.16 2.22
N ILE A 30 -0.59 27.02 1.61
CA ILE A 30 -0.60 26.88 0.15
C ILE A 30 -1.68 27.79 -0.46
N ALA A 31 -2.89 27.80 0.09
CA ALA A 31 -4.00 28.60 -0.40
C ALA A 31 -3.69 30.10 -0.37
N ALA A 32 -3.00 30.58 0.68
CA ALA A 32 -2.57 31.97 0.78
C ALA A 32 -1.63 32.42 -0.35
N SER A 33 -0.93 31.48 -0.98
CA SER A 33 0.01 31.73 -2.09
C SER A 33 -0.59 31.57 -3.49
N ARG A 34 -1.87 31.18 -3.60
CA ARG A 34 -2.55 30.85 -4.87
C ARG A 34 -3.71 31.81 -5.18
N PRO A 35 -4.04 32.00 -6.47
CA PRO A 35 -5.22 32.76 -6.86
C PRO A 35 -6.51 32.14 -6.29
N GLN A 36 -7.43 32.97 -5.80
CA GLN A 36 -8.72 32.50 -5.29
C GLN A 36 -9.54 31.81 -6.39
N GLY A 37 -10.17 30.68 -6.06
CA GLY A 37 -11.10 29.97 -6.94
C GLY A 37 -10.47 28.93 -7.89
N ALA A 38 -9.16 28.66 -7.77
CA ALA A 38 -8.50 27.57 -8.50
C ALA A 38 -8.10 26.42 -7.55
N VAL A 39 -7.99 25.21 -8.10
CA VAL A 39 -7.40 24.07 -7.38
C VAL A 39 -6.00 24.44 -6.95
N SER A 40 -5.79 24.46 -5.63
CA SER A 40 -4.58 25.00 -5.01
C SER A 40 -3.54 23.91 -4.71
N ALA A 41 -3.98 22.66 -4.52
CA ALA A 41 -3.11 21.53 -4.24
C ALA A 41 -3.69 20.19 -4.71
N VAL A 42 -2.79 19.21 -4.85
CA VAL A 42 -3.12 17.79 -4.98
C VAL A 42 -2.54 17.07 -3.78
N VAL A 43 -3.39 16.38 -3.02
CA VAL A 43 -2.99 15.56 -1.86
C VAL A 43 -2.92 14.11 -2.31
N ALA A 44 -1.75 13.48 -2.12
CA ALA A 44 -1.54 12.07 -2.42
C ALA A 44 -1.36 11.26 -1.12
N PRO A 45 -2.42 10.62 -0.60
CA PRO A 45 -2.29 9.72 0.54
C PRO A 45 -1.35 8.56 0.21
N LEU A 46 -0.35 8.34 1.06
CA LEU A 46 0.60 7.24 0.91
C LEU A 46 0.02 5.96 1.50
N VAL A 47 -0.95 5.38 0.79
CA VAL A 47 -1.59 4.11 1.12
C VAL A 47 -1.68 3.21 -0.10
N THR A 48 -1.59 1.90 0.09
CA THR A 48 -1.59 0.91 -1.02
C THR A 48 -2.99 0.52 -1.49
N GLY A 49 -4.01 0.79 -0.69
CA GLY A 49 -5.41 0.47 -0.98
C GLY A 49 -6.37 1.41 -0.24
N PRO A 50 -7.68 1.20 -0.38
CA PRO A 50 -8.70 1.97 0.32
C PRO A 50 -8.43 2.00 1.83
N HIS A 51 -8.33 3.20 2.40
CA HIS A 51 -8.06 3.37 3.83
C HIS A 51 -9.01 4.42 4.43
N PRO A 52 -10.19 4.00 4.93
CA PRO A 52 -11.25 4.92 5.35
C PRO A 52 -10.81 5.97 6.38
N LYS A 53 -10.01 5.59 7.39
CA LYS A 53 -9.47 6.52 8.40
C LYS A 53 -8.63 7.64 7.75
N VAL A 54 -7.63 7.28 6.95
CA VAL A 54 -6.75 8.25 6.26
C VAL A 54 -7.55 9.18 5.36
N TYR A 55 -8.40 8.63 4.50
CA TYR A 55 -9.20 9.43 3.57
C TYR A 55 -10.21 10.34 4.28
N ARG A 56 -10.77 9.90 5.41
CA ARG A 56 -11.64 10.74 6.25
C ARG A 56 -10.84 11.92 6.82
N MET A 57 -9.68 11.68 7.42
CA MET A 57 -8.84 12.73 7.98
C MET A 57 -8.39 13.74 6.93
N VAL A 58 -8.02 13.28 5.73
CA VAL A 58 -7.68 14.17 4.60
C VAL A 58 -8.86 15.05 4.21
N ARG A 59 -10.06 14.48 4.08
CA ARG A 59 -11.27 15.27 3.76
C ARG A 59 -11.63 16.27 4.85
N GLU A 60 -11.47 15.89 6.12
CA GLU A 60 -11.68 16.79 7.27
C GLU A 60 -10.69 17.95 7.26
N ALA A 61 -9.40 17.70 7.00
CA ALA A 61 -8.39 18.74 6.86
C ALA A 61 -8.69 19.72 5.71
N ILE A 62 -9.12 19.19 4.55
CA ILE A 62 -9.52 20.00 3.40
C ILE A 62 -10.72 20.88 3.76
N ALA A 63 -11.74 20.31 4.39
CA ALA A 63 -12.92 21.05 4.81
C ALA A 63 -12.59 22.15 5.84
N ALA A 64 -11.67 21.88 6.77
CA ALA A 64 -11.22 22.86 7.76
C ALA A 64 -10.47 24.03 7.12
N SER A 65 -9.64 23.77 6.10
CA SER A 65 -8.89 24.81 5.37
C SER A 65 -9.75 25.64 4.40
N GLY A 66 -10.88 25.09 3.94
CA GLY A 66 -11.68 25.69 2.86
C GLY A 66 -10.98 25.72 1.49
N THR A 67 -9.83 25.05 1.35
CA THR A 67 -9.02 25.04 0.14
C THR A 67 -9.59 24.08 -0.91
N GLN A 68 -9.57 24.47 -2.18
CA GLN A 68 -9.88 23.56 -3.27
C GLN A 68 -8.71 22.61 -3.54
N VAL A 69 -8.90 21.34 -3.19
CA VAL A 69 -7.85 20.31 -3.23
C VAL A 69 -8.39 19.05 -3.90
N MET A 70 -7.57 18.46 -4.77
CA MET A 70 -7.84 17.12 -5.32
C MET A 70 -7.14 16.06 -4.45
N ILE A 71 -7.75 14.89 -4.33
CA ILE A 71 -7.20 13.77 -3.55
C ILE A 71 -6.93 12.61 -4.51
N ASN A 72 -5.69 12.13 -4.55
CA ASN A 72 -5.36 10.98 -5.37
C ASN A 72 -6.03 9.70 -4.83
N PRO A 73 -6.36 8.75 -5.73
CA PRO A 73 -6.71 7.39 -5.32
C PRO A 73 -5.51 6.69 -4.65
N PRO A 74 -5.74 5.54 -3.97
CA PRO A 74 -4.67 4.75 -3.40
C PRO A 74 -3.64 4.34 -4.46
N LEU A 75 -2.41 4.06 -4.05
CA LEU A 75 -1.31 3.71 -4.97
C LEU A 75 -1.47 2.33 -5.63
N GLY A 76 -2.39 1.50 -5.15
CA GLY A 76 -2.65 0.16 -5.67
C GLY A 76 -4.14 -0.09 -5.94
N PRO A 77 -4.46 -1.21 -6.62
CA PRO A 77 -3.58 -2.33 -6.99
C PRO A 77 -2.68 -2.04 -8.20
N HIS A 78 -1.41 -2.47 -8.15
CA HIS A 78 -0.46 -2.24 -9.27
C HIS A 78 0.62 -3.34 -9.40
N PRO A 79 1.06 -3.71 -10.63
CA PRO A 79 2.13 -4.70 -10.84
C PRO A 79 3.45 -4.39 -10.12
N LEU A 80 3.80 -3.10 -10.01
CA LEU A 80 4.98 -2.65 -9.25
C LEU A 80 4.87 -2.96 -7.75
N ILE A 81 3.68 -2.93 -7.16
CA ILE A 81 3.48 -3.30 -5.75
C ILE A 81 3.76 -4.80 -5.59
N ALA A 82 3.17 -5.64 -6.44
CA ALA A 82 3.41 -7.08 -6.43
C ALA A 82 4.88 -7.44 -6.67
N GLU A 83 5.59 -6.66 -7.50
CA GLU A 83 7.03 -6.79 -7.68
C GLU A 83 7.82 -6.50 -6.40
N VAL A 84 7.54 -5.40 -5.71
CA VAL A 84 8.22 -5.08 -4.46
C VAL A 84 7.92 -6.14 -3.39
N MET A 85 6.68 -6.60 -3.29
CA MET A 85 6.30 -7.66 -2.36
C MET A 85 7.06 -8.97 -2.66
N HIS A 86 7.25 -9.31 -3.93
CA HIS A 86 8.08 -10.45 -4.31
C HIS A 86 9.54 -10.28 -3.86
N ILE A 87 10.12 -9.09 -4.04
CA ILE A 87 11.48 -8.80 -3.55
C ILE A 87 11.55 -8.97 -2.03
N ARG A 88 10.59 -8.42 -1.27
CA ARG A 88 10.54 -8.57 0.19
C ARG A 88 10.40 -10.02 0.65
N LEU A 89 9.62 -10.82 -0.07
CA LEU A 89 9.53 -12.26 0.19
C LEU A 89 10.84 -12.97 -0.11
N ALA A 90 11.52 -12.63 -1.20
CA ALA A 90 12.80 -13.22 -1.57
C ALA A 90 13.92 -12.87 -0.56
N ASP A 91 13.98 -11.61 -0.11
CA ASP A 91 14.90 -11.14 0.93
C ASP A 91 14.71 -11.91 2.24
N ALA A 92 13.47 -12.29 2.56
CA ALA A 92 13.13 -13.10 3.72
C ALA A 92 13.35 -14.61 3.51
N GLY A 93 13.80 -15.06 2.33
CA GLY A 93 13.92 -16.47 1.98
C GLY A 93 12.58 -17.20 1.81
N LEU A 94 11.48 -16.45 1.66
CA LEU A 94 10.10 -16.95 1.52
C LEU A 94 9.64 -17.01 0.06
N ALA A 95 10.45 -16.53 -0.88
CA ALA A 95 10.23 -16.69 -2.31
C ALA A 95 11.57 -16.88 -3.04
N ARG A 96 11.50 -17.38 -4.28
CA ARG A 96 12.69 -17.52 -5.13
C ARG A 96 13.07 -16.16 -5.71
N ALA A 97 14.32 -15.74 -5.53
CA ALA A 97 14.82 -14.50 -6.14
C ALA A 97 14.86 -14.52 -7.68
N ASP A 98 14.93 -15.72 -8.30
CA ASP A 98 15.01 -15.87 -9.76
C ASP A 98 14.29 -17.15 -10.23
N ARG A 99 13.67 -17.10 -11.43
CA ARG A 99 13.01 -18.25 -12.10
C ARG A 99 13.98 -19.22 -12.78
N VAL A 100 15.23 -18.82 -13.05
CA VAL A 100 16.12 -19.52 -14.03
C VAL A 100 17.11 -20.51 -13.41
N ARG A 101 17.19 -20.67 -12.09
CA ARG A 101 18.12 -21.65 -11.50
C ARG A 101 17.61 -23.08 -11.72
N LEU A 102 18.21 -23.77 -12.69
CA LEU A 102 17.99 -25.16 -13.15
C LEU A 102 18.11 -26.27 -12.07
N PHE A 103 18.26 -25.91 -10.79
CA PHE A 103 18.31 -26.86 -9.70
C PHE A 103 16.95 -26.90 -9.00
N ASN A 104 16.33 -28.09 -9.04
CA ASN A 104 14.96 -28.36 -8.63
C ASN A 104 14.78 -28.30 -7.10
N ILE A 105 14.89 -27.11 -6.51
CA ILE A 105 14.62 -26.87 -5.09
C ILE A 105 13.20 -26.34 -4.99
N ALA A 106 12.28 -27.09 -4.38
CA ALA A 106 10.87 -26.70 -4.21
C ALA A 106 10.74 -25.28 -3.60
N SER A 107 9.65 -24.57 -3.92
CA SER A 107 9.35 -23.28 -3.29
C SER A 107 9.36 -23.42 -1.76
N PRO A 108 9.97 -22.46 -1.01
CA PRO A 108 10.03 -22.52 0.46
C PRO A 108 8.62 -22.49 1.08
N VAL A 109 7.67 -21.86 0.40
CA VAL A 109 6.25 -21.75 0.78
C VAL A 109 5.36 -22.17 -0.39
N ASP A 110 4.14 -22.59 -0.08
CA ASP A 110 3.13 -23.03 -1.06
C ASP A 110 1.80 -22.27 -0.93
N GLY A 111 1.74 -21.24 -0.08
CA GLY A 111 0.68 -20.24 -0.07
C GLY A 111 1.13 -18.89 0.51
N ILE A 112 0.62 -17.79 -0.04
CA ILE A 112 0.90 -16.43 0.45
C ILE A 112 -0.38 -15.75 0.92
N ILE A 113 -0.26 -14.99 2.00
CA ILE A 113 -1.30 -14.07 2.46
C ILE A 113 -0.82 -12.64 2.21
N VAL A 114 -1.55 -11.91 1.37
CA VAL A 114 -1.38 -10.47 1.20
C VAL A 114 -2.05 -9.77 2.37
N LEU A 115 -1.28 -9.17 3.26
CA LEU A 115 -1.79 -8.52 4.46
C LEU A 115 -1.89 -7.01 4.24
N THR A 116 -3.10 -6.45 4.33
CA THR A 116 -3.38 -5.01 4.16
C THR A 116 -3.90 -4.37 5.44
N ALA A 117 -3.86 -3.04 5.52
CA ALA A 117 -4.61 -2.24 6.48
C ALA A 117 -5.78 -1.53 5.76
N GLY A 118 -6.77 -1.04 6.51
CA GLY A 118 -7.94 -0.34 5.97
C GLY A 118 -9.21 -1.19 5.89
N GLY A 119 -9.23 -2.35 6.54
CA GLY A 119 -10.41 -3.19 6.72
C GLY A 119 -10.94 -3.91 5.46
N PRO A 120 -12.22 -4.31 5.43
CA PRO A 120 -12.78 -5.20 4.40
C PRO A 120 -12.70 -4.65 2.97
N GLU A 121 -12.78 -3.33 2.81
CA GLU A 121 -12.65 -2.70 1.50
C GLU A 121 -11.21 -2.77 0.97
N ALA A 122 -10.23 -2.59 1.85
CA ALA A 122 -8.84 -2.80 1.51
C ALA A 122 -8.58 -4.26 1.11
N VAL A 123 -9.18 -5.23 1.81
CA VAL A 123 -9.04 -6.66 1.44
C VAL A 123 -9.56 -6.92 0.03
N ARG A 124 -10.75 -6.41 -0.32
CA ARG A 124 -11.30 -6.56 -1.68
C ARG A 124 -10.40 -5.93 -2.75
N ALA A 125 -9.85 -4.75 -2.49
CA ALA A 125 -8.90 -4.12 -3.42
C ALA A 125 -7.59 -4.92 -3.53
N ALA A 126 -7.14 -5.48 -2.41
CA ALA A 126 -5.94 -6.30 -2.33
C ALA A 126 -6.08 -7.66 -3.06
N ASP A 127 -7.29 -8.14 -3.37
CA ASP A 127 -7.48 -9.34 -4.19
C ASP A 127 -6.83 -9.19 -5.59
N THR A 128 -6.89 -8.00 -6.20
CA THR A 128 -6.17 -7.75 -7.46
C THR A 128 -4.66 -7.83 -7.28
N THR A 129 -4.12 -7.25 -6.19
CA THR A 129 -2.69 -7.39 -5.85
C THR A 129 -2.31 -8.85 -5.58
N ALA A 130 -3.19 -9.62 -4.93
CA ALA A 130 -2.99 -11.05 -4.70
C ALA A 130 -2.91 -11.83 -6.02
N VAL A 131 -3.77 -11.54 -7.00
CA VAL A 131 -3.71 -12.14 -8.34
C VAL A 131 -2.39 -11.80 -9.04
N LEU A 132 -1.96 -10.53 -9.00
CA LEU A 132 -0.69 -10.09 -9.60
C LEU A 132 0.51 -10.79 -8.96
N LEU A 133 0.50 -10.94 -7.63
CA LEU A 133 1.55 -11.65 -6.90
C LEU A 133 1.52 -13.16 -7.17
N ALA A 134 0.33 -13.77 -7.24
CA ALA A 134 0.14 -15.17 -7.58
C ALA A 134 0.70 -15.50 -8.96
N ALA A 135 0.41 -14.66 -9.96
CA ALA A 135 0.95 -14.80 -11.31
C ALA A 135 2.48 -14.70 -11.33
N ARG A 136 3.07 -13.93 -10.42
CA ARG A 136 4.53 -13.75 -10.30
C ARG A 136 5.21 -14.92 -9.59
N LEU A 137 4.56 -15.51 -8.60
CA LEU A 137 5.13 -16.60 -7.77
C LEU A 137 4.72 -18.01 -8.22
N ALA A 138 3.67 -18.15 -9.01
CA ALA A 138 3.04 -19.42 -9.40
C ALA A 138 2.57 -20.29 -8.21
N ILE A 139 2.11 -19.65 -7.13
CA ILE A 139 1.50 -20.28 -5.95
C ILE A 139 0.22 -19.52 -5.56
N PRO A 140 -0.73 -20.14 -4.84
CA PRO A 140 -1.95 -19.47 -4.42
C PRO A 140 -1.67 -18.29 -3.46
N VAL A 141 -2.43 -17.21 -3.64
CA VAL A 141 -2.32 -16.00 -2.83
C VAL A 141 -3.72 -15.53 -2.43
N VAL A 142 -3.92 -15.20 -1.16
CA VAL A 142 -5.19 -14.73 -0.60
C VAL A 142 -4.98 -13.43 0.16
N ALA A 143 -5.91 -12.47 0.05
CA ALA A 143 -5.87 -11.24 0.83
C ALA A 143 -6.46 -11.41 2.24
N ALA A 144 -5.90 -10.68 3.20
CA ALA A 144 -6.38 -10.54 4.57
C ALA A 144 -6.09 -9.13 5.08
N SER A 145 -6.86 -8.69 6.07
CA SER A 145 -6.60 -7.44 6.79
C SER A 145 -5.91 -7.72 8.13
N VAL A 146 -5.05 -6.78 8.55
CA VAL A 146 -4.42 -6.76 9.88
C VAL A 146 -5.33 -6.15 10.95
N ASP A 147 -6.24 -5.24 10.56
CA ASP A 147 -6.96 -4.33 11.45
C ASP A 147 -8.47 -4.61 11.56
N ASP A 148 -9.13 -5.01 10.47
CA ASP A 148 -10.57 -5.30 10.43
C ASP A 148 -10.92 -6.32 9.34
N GLY A 149 -11.56 -7.43 9.72
CA GLY A 149 -11.58 -8.69 8.98
C GLY A 149 -12.12 -8.63 7.53
N PRO A 150 -11.89 -9.69 6.73
CA PRO A 150 -11.37 -11.01 7.11
C PRO A 150 -9.87 -11.01 7.39
N GLY A 151 -9.47 -11.79 8.41
CA GLY A 151 -8.13 -11.74 8.99
C GLY A 151 -7.18 -12.84 8.50
N PRO A 152 -5.95 -12.89 9.05
CA PRO A 152 -4.93 -13.86 8.65
C PRO A 152 -5.35 -15.31 8.88
N ARG A 153 -6.13 -15.59 9.93
CA ARG A 153 -6.65 -16.94 10.23
C ARG A 153 -7.62 -17.41 9.14
N ASP A 154 -8.54 -16.56 8.71
CA ASP A 154 -9.50 -16.88 7.63
C ASP A 154 -8.77 -17.17 6.32
N ALA A 155 -7.76 -16.36 5.99
CA ALA A 155 -6.94 -16.56 4.80
C ALA A 155 -6.11 -17.85 4.88
N ALA A 156 -5.54 -18.16 6.05
CA ALA A 156 -4.82 -19.40 6.28
C ALA A 156 -5.74 -20.62 6.11
N GLU A 157 -6.94 -20.61 6.67
CA GLU A 157 -7.93 -21.68 6.48
C GLU A 157 -8.29 -21.89 5.00
N ARG A 158 -8.46 -20.79 4.24
CA ARG A 158 -8.71 -20.86 2.80
C ARG A 158 -7.55 -21.50 2.04
N LEU A 159 -6.31 -21.16 2.39
CA LEU A 159 -5.11 -21.73 1.80
C LEU A 159 -4.94 -23.22 2.16
N HIS A 160 -5.21 -23.61 3.41
CA HIS A 160 -5.21 -25.02 3.82
C HIS A 160 -6.24 -25.87 3.06
N LYS A 161 -7.44 -25.33 2.81
CA LYS A 161 -8.49 -26.01 2.05
C LYS A 161 -8.09 -26.35 0.61
N ILE A 162 -7.13 -25.62 0.03
CA ILE A 162 -6.59 -25.88 -1.32
C ILE A 162 -5.24 -26.60 -1.28
N GLY A 163 -4.82 -27.10 -0.11
CA GLY A 163 -3.64 -27.96 0.05
C GLY A 163 -2.33 -27.23 0.37
N ALA A 164 -2.34 -25.91 0.58
CA ALA A 164 -1.16 -25.20 1.07
C ALA A 164 -0.94 -25.51 2.56
N SER A 165 0.32 -25.63 2.97
CA SER A 165 0.72 -25.99 4.34
C SER A 165 1.86 -25.12 4.87
N ARG A 166 2.69 -24.56 3.98
CA ARG A 166 3.80 -23.67 4.30
C ARG A 166 3.42 -22.29 3.84
N LEU A 167 2.96 -21.47 4.78
CA LEU A 167 2.40 -20.16 4.52
C LEU A 167 3.42 -19.05 4.78
N ALA A 168 3.29 -17.95 4.05
CA ALA A 168 3.97 -16.70 4.36
C ALA A 168 3.03 -15.50 4.24
N ILE A 169 3.27 -14.49 5.07
CA ILE A 169 2.64 -13.18 4.98
C ILE A 169 3.54 -12.24 4.17
N ALA A 170 2.92 -11.57 3.19
CA ALA A 170 3.49 -10.47 2.43
C ALA A 170 2.69 -9.19 2.76
N PRO A 171 3.23 -8.29 3.60
CA PRO A 171 2.52 -7.06 3.93
C PRO A 171 2.43 -6.12 2.73
N CYS A 172 1.22 -5.79 2.31
CA CYS A 172 0.88 -4.79 1.29
C CYS A 172 0.62 -3.44 1.98
N ILE A 173 1.58 -3.00 2.78
CA ILE A 173 1.55 -1.74 3.53
C ILE A 173 2.91 -1.06 3.34
N ILE A 174 2.91 0.28 3.32
CA ILE A 174 4.14 1.08 3.16
C ILE A 174 4.90 1.11 4.48
N GLY A 175 4.20 1.31 5.60
CA GLY A 175 4.82 1.33 6.92
C GLY A 175 3.89 1.81 8.03
N PRO A 176 3.56 3.12 8.08
CA PRO A 176 2.83 3.71 9.21
C PRO A 176 1.35 3.33 9.27
N GLU A 177 0.82 2.66 8.24
CA GLU A 177 -0.58 2.25 8.13
C GLU A 177 -0.96 1.17 9.15
N ALA A 178 0.00 0.41 9.67
CA ALA A 178 -0.23 -0.63 10.67
C ALA A 178 0.98 -0.74 11.62
N ASP A 179 0.73 -1.15 12.86
CA ASP A 179 1.81 -1.39 13.82
C ASP A 179 2.65 -2.60 13.34
N PRO A 180 3.98 -2.46 13.16
CA PRO A 180 4.86 -3.58 12.85
C PRO A 180 4.74 -4.75 13.84
N ALA A 181 4.35 -4.51 15.09
CA ALA A 181 4.10 -5.54 16.06
C ALA A 181 2.83 -6.36 15.75
N GLU A 182 1.75 -5.71 15.32
CA GLU A 182 0.51 -6.37 14.90
C GLU A 182 0.74 -7.24 13.65
N VAL A 183 1.50 -6.74 12.67
CA VAL A 183 1.87 -7.49 11.47
C VAL A 183 2.64 -8.77 11.82
N ARG A 184 3.58 -8.68 12.77
CA ARG A 184 4.34 -9.84 13.23
C ARG A 184 3.46 -10.82 14.01
N ALA A 185 2.63 -10.31 14.91
CA ALA A 185 1.69 -11.13 15.68
C ALA A 185 0.70 -11.86 14.75
N ALA A 186 0.25 -11.21 13.68
CA ALA A 186 -0.58 -11.82 12.65
C ALA A 186 0.10 -13.05 12.03
N ALA A 187 1.37 -12.96 11.65
CA ALA A 187 2.12 -14.07 11.09
C ALA A 187 2.35 -15.21 12.10
N GLU A 188 2.77 -14.86 13.33
CA GLU A 188 2.99 -15.82 14.42
C GLU A 188 1.70 -16.59 14.76
N SER A 189 0.55 -15.92 14.74
CA SER A 189 -0.75 -16.50 15.08
C SER A 189 -1.19 -17.68 14.21
N ILE A 190 -0.63 -17.77 12.99
CA ILE A 190 -0.89 -18.82 12.00
C ILE A 190 0.37 -19.65 11.67
N GLY A 191 1.48 -19.43 12.39
CA GLY A 191 2.75 -20.13 12.15
C GLY A 191 3.37 -19.85 10.77
N ALA A 192 3.10 -18.68 10.18
CA ALA A 192 3.60 -18.31 8.86
C ALA A 192 4.93 -17.55 8.95
N GLY A 193 5.76 -17.66 7.90
CA GLY A 193 6.86 -16.71 7.70
C GLY A 193 6.32 -15.30 7.43
N CYS A 194 7.09 -14.25 7.70
CA CYS A 194 6.67 -12.87 7.42
C CYS A 194 7.77 -12.11 6.67
N ALA A 195 7.42 -11.54 5.52
CA ALA A 195 8.25 -10.58 4.83
C ALA A 195 8.20 -9.20 5.50
N GLN A 196 9.14 -8.33 5.17
CA GLN A 196 9.08 -6.92 5.56
C GLN A 196 7.97 -6.18 4.76
N PRO A 197 7.40 -5.09 5.30
CA PRO A 197 6.58 -4.13 4.56
C PRO A 197 7.25 -3.63 3.27
N ILE A 198 6.46 -3.02 2.38
CA ILE A 198 6.96 -2.43 1.14
C ILE A 198 8.07 -1.42 1.45
N GLY A 199 7.84 -0.54 2.44
CA GLY A 199 8.81 0.44 2.88
C GLY A 199 9.14 1.48 1.81
N ALA A 200 10.23 2.21 2.04
CA ALA A 200 10.75 3.17 1.08
C ALA A 200 11.38 2.45 -0.13
N HIS A 201 10.55 2.15 -1.14
CA HIS A 201 10.99 1.54 -2.40
C HIS A 201 10.83 2.52 -3.57
N THR A 202 11.80 2.57 -4.49
CA THR A 202 11.80 3.50 -5.64
C THR A 202 10.59 3.32 -6.56
N SER A 203 10.07 2.09 -6.67
CA SER A 203 8.83 1.82 -7.40
C SER A 203 7.62 2.58 -6.87
N LEU A 204 7.54 2.85 -5.56
CA LEU A 204 6.45 3.68 -5.00
C LEU A 204 6.55 5.13 -5.48
N ALA A 205 7.77 5.68 -5.59
CA ALA A 205 7.95 7.02 -6.10
C ALA A 205 7.42 7.17 -7.54
N ARG A 206 7.56 6.12 -8.38
CA ARG A 206 6.99 6.09 -9.72
C ARG A 206 5.46 6.12 -9.70
N LEU A 207 4.84 5.33 -8.81
CA LEU A 207 3.38 5.31 -8.65
C LEU A 207 2.83 6.66 -8.19
N ILE A 208 3.53 7.35 -7.30
CA ILE A 208 3.11 8.69 -6.84
C ILE A 208 3.18 9.69 -7.99
N ILE A 209 4.23 9.64 -8.82
CA ILE A 209 4.36 10.51 -10.00
C ILE A 209 3.24 10.23 -11.01
N GLU A 210 2.94 8.97 -11.27
CA GLU A 210 1.87 8.57 -12.19
C GLU A 210 0.49 9.01 -11.67
N ALA A 211 0.20 8.76 -10.38
CA ALA A 211 -1.05 9.20 -9.77
C ALA A 211 -1.20 10.73 -9.81
N TYR A 212 -0.12 11.47 -9.54
CA TYR A 212 -0.11 12.92 -9.68
C TYR A 212 -0.38 13.38 -11.12
N GLY A 213 0.28 12.76 -12.11
CA GLY A 213 0.08 13.08 -13.52
C GLY A 213 -1.36 12.82 -13.99
N ASN A 214 -1.97 11.72 -13.53
CA ASN A 214 -3.37 11.41 -13.85
C ASN A 214 -4.33 12.45 -13.26
N THR A 215 -4.13 12.84 -12.00
CA THR A 215 -4.96 13.87 -11.36
C THR A 215 -4.75 15.25 -12.00
N LEU A 216 -3.55 15.57 -12.48
CA LEU A 216 -3.35 16.79 -13.27
C LEU A 216 -4.09 16.76 -14.61
N TYR A 217 -4.06 15.64 -15.32
CA TYR A 217 -4.76 15.50 -16.60
C TYR A 217 -6.27 15.69 -16.45
N GLU A 218 -6.85 15.35 -15.29
CA GLU A 218 -8.28 15.60 -14.99
C GLU A 218 -8.60 17.10 -14.75
N LEU A 219 -7.59 17.96 -14.57
CA LEU A 219 -7.76 19.41 -14.38
C LEU A 219 -7.71 20.21 -15.69
N GLU A 220 -7.21 19.61 -16.78
CA GLU A 220 -7.08 20.22 -18.11
C GLU A 220 -8.28 19.91 -19.01
#